data_AF-A0A7S3I7L7-F1
#
_entry.id   AF-A0A7S3I7L7-F1
#
_cell.length_a   1.000
_cell.length_b   1.000
_cell.length_c   1.000
_cell.angle_alpha   90.00
_cell.angle_beta   90.00
_cell.angle_gamma   90.00
#
_symmetry.space_group_name_H-M   'P 1'
#
loop_
_entity.id
_entity.type
_entity.pdbx_description
1 polymer ?
#
loop_
_entity_poly.entity_id
_entity_poly.type
_entity_poly.pdbx_seq_one_letter_code
_entity_poly.pdbx_strand_id
1 'polypeptide(L)'
;FTNRTLISAAFAAAAAAQADLDFTSEGQFKTKNAAFIDVTSFEGSEDFLLVSAFGPFSSGKIYIVPGVKDAVIAGDVSSLEPVQLDTDKFEWPNNIQVVPQDVFGERAIVVPDGFLVPGKKDGGIYIVRMDENELTKVVDTVKISDKKNNYFYHMGYWVDLNSDGRKDFITARSNAKKGQGELLWLEHPKEGLDSGEPWVEHVLGNYADVIFEVQTMPEYENEIVVFAAHFFDKAIRMTRVSTVDGSLVASKTIDDTEIDAAYSAKMVDLNNDGSRQLLVNNHETKNKKTGIWAYEFPKDPMSDDWSRKTIATDFHNAFSMTVPNMSPGFSYAVWPNGQHEGERAHIMVAGDGDHSAHCLFPTGDASEFEYTNTIFADAKGTVGALAFSDLDGDGWQ
;
A
#
# COMPACT_ATOMS: atom_id res chain seq x y z
N PHE A 1 63.94 -18.44 24.14
CA PHE A 1 63.04 -18.02 23.05
C PHE A 1 61.80 -18.92 23.07
N THR A 2 60.80 -18.54 23.85
CA THR A 2 59.43 -19.12 23.82
C THR A 2 58.58 -18.33 24.81
N ASN A 3 57.72 -17.45 24.31
CA ASN A 3 56.56 -16.97 25.02
C ASN A 3 55.39 -17.02 24.04
N ARG A 4 54.48 -17.98 24.27
CA ARG A 4 53.15 -18.02 23.67
C ARG A 4 52.18 -17.57 24.74
N THR A 5 51.70 -16.33 24.63
CA THR A 5 50.56 -15.85 25.40
C THR A 5 49.32 -16.16 24.59
N LEU A 6 48.49 -17.08 25.08
CA LEU A 6 47.13 -17.31 24.59
C LEU A 6 46.28 -16.10 24.99
N ILE A 7 45.77 -15.39 23.99
CA ILE A 7 44.68 -14.43 24.14
C ILE A 7 43.39 -15.24 24.05
N SER A 8 42.68 -15.37 25.16
CA SER A 8 41.29 -15.83 25.18
C SER A 8 40.42 -14.71 24.62
N ALA A 9 39.92 -14.91 23.39
CA ALA A 9 38.83 -14.12 22.86
C ALA A 9 37.54 -14.50 23.60
N ALA A 10 36.95 -13.53 24.30
CA ALA A 10 35.59 -13.66 24.79
C ALA A 10 34.64 -13.61 23.59
N PHE A 11 34.01 -14.73 23.25
CA PHE A 11 32.82 -14.75 22.42
C PHE A 11 31.70 -14.09 23.23
N ALA A 12 31.36 -12.85 22.90
CA ALA A 12 30.04 -12.33 23.24
C ALA A 12 29.03 -13.16 22.42
N ALA A 13 28.27 -14.00 23.11
CA ALA A 13 27.12 -14.66 22.50
C ALA A 13 26.14 -13.54 22.13
N ALA A 14 26.00 -13.26 20.83
CA ALA A 14 24.84 -12.56 20.33
C ALA A 14 23.65 -13.45 20.69
N ALA A 15 22.86 -13.04 21.67
CA ALA A 15 21.54 -13.61 21.87
C ALA A 15 20.78 -13.33 20.56
N ALA A 16 20.58 -14.36 19.74
CA ALA A 16 19.64 -14.25 18.64
C ALA A 16 18.31 -13.82 19.26
N ALA A 17 17.81 -12.65 18.88
CA ALA A 17 16.45 -12.26 19.24
C ALA A 17 15.56 -13.41 18.80
N GLN A 18 14.91 -14.05 19.77
CA GLN A 18 13.94 -15.09 19.47
C GLN A 18 12.79 -14.38 18.75
N ALA A 19 12.45 -14.85 17.55
CA ALA A 19 11.24 -14.40 16.88
C ALA A 19 10.07 -14.61 17.87
N ASP A 20 9.34 -13.54 18.14
CA ASP A 20 8.16 -13.51 18.99
C ASP A 20 6.88 -13.80 18.19
N LEU A 21 6.99 -13.92 16.86
CA LEU A 21 5.94 -14.38 15.97
C LEU A 21 6.31 -15.73 15.34
N ASP A 22 5.37 -16.66 15.40
CA ASP A 22 5.39 -17.91 14.67
C ASP A 22 4.33 -17.86 13.56
N PHE A 23 4.71 -18.20 12.34
CA PHE A 23 3.79 -18.25 11.20
C PHE A 23 3.39 -19.70 10.91
N THR A 24 2.08 -19.95 10.85
CA THR A 24 1.51 -21.23 10.42
C THR A 24 0.76 -21.04 9.12
N SER A 25 0.96 -21.95 8.16
CA SER A 25 0.19 -21.94 6.92
C SER A 25 -1.05 -22.81 7.08
N GLU A 26 -2.23 -22.19 7.00
CA GLU A 26 -3.54 -22.86 7.04
C GLU A 26 -3.98 -23.41 5.66
N GLY A 27 -3.10 -23.37 4.66
CA GLY A 27 -3.35 -23.87 3.31
C GLY A 27 -3.22 -22.82 2.21
N GLN A 28 -3.79 -23.13 1.04
CA GLN A 28 -3.80 -22.24 -0.13
C GLN A 28 -5.02 -22.54 -1.00
N PHE A 29 -5.60 -21.50 -1.59
CA PHE A 29 -6.55 -21.59 -2.70
C PHE A 29 -6.00 -20.82 -3.90
N LYS A 30 -6.71 -20.80 -5.03
CA LYS A 30 -6.18 -20.26 -6.29
C LYS A 30 -7.09 -19.21 -6.92
N THR A 31 -6.51 -18.03 -7.14
CA THR A 31 -7.02 -17.03 -8.08
C THR A 31 -6.01 -16.84 -9.19
N LYS A 32 -6.45 -16.88 -10.45
CA LYS A 32 -5.54 -16.70 -11.59
C LYS A 32 -5.04 -15.24 -11.63
N ASN A 33 -3.72 -15.08 -11.58
CA ASN A 33 -3.05 -13.79 -11.65
C ASN A 33 -3.50 -12.79 -10.56
N ALA A 34 -3.71 -13.27 -9.33
CA ALA A 34 -3.96 -12.38 -8.19
C ALA A 34 -2.86 -11.33 -8.06
N ALA A 35 -3.24 -10.11 -7.67
CA ALA A 35 -2.34 -9.00 -7.51
C ALA A 35 -2.55 -8.30 -6.16
N PHE A 36 -3.44 -7.31 -6.09
CA PHE A 36 -3.77 -6.64 -4.83
C PHE A 36 -4.84 -7.44 -4.09
N ILE A 37 -4.70 -7.48 -2.78
CA ILE A 37 -5.63 -8.14 -1.87
C ILE A 37 -5.93 -7.25 -0.68
N ASP A 38 -7.12 -7.38 -0.13
CA ASP A 38 -7.52 -6.75 1.12
C ASP A 38 -8.56 -7.64 1.83
N VAL A 39 -8.48 -7.75 3.16
CA VAL A 39 -9.51 -8.40 3.97
C VAL A 39 -10.43 -7.29 4.48
N THR A 40 -11.69 -7.31 4.05
CA THR A 40 -12.59 -6.17 4.21
C THR A 40 -14.05 -6.63 4.29
N SER A 41 -14.96 -5.70 4.55
CA SER A 41 -16.39 -5.94 4.58
C SER A 41 -17.16 -4.71 4.07
N PHE A 42 -18.38 -4.96 3.59
CA PHE A 42 -19.37 -3.91 3.47
C PHE A 42 -20.09 -3.72 4.80
N GLU A 43 -20.72 -2.57 5.02
CA GLU A 43 -21.56 -2.39 6.21
C GLU A 43 -22.65 -3.49 6.28
N GLY A 44 -22.68 -4.18 7.41
CA GLY A 44 -23.61 -5.28 7.67
C GLY A 44 -23.36 -6.56 6.86
N SER A 45 -22.22 -6.74 6.19
CA SER A 45 -21.84 -8.02 5.57
C SER A 45 -20.88 -8.82 6.44
N GLU A 46 -20.62 -10.07 6.05
CA GLU A 46 -19.44 -10.81 6.50
C GLU A 46 -18.14 -10.17 5.98
N ASP A 47 -17.02 -10.52 6.60
CA ASP A 47 -15.69 -10.26 6.06
C ASP A 47 -15.41 -11.16 4.87
N PHE A 48 -14.72 -10.61 3.87
CA PHE A 48 -14.32 -11.30 2.66
C PHE A 48 -12.93 -10.84 2.20
N LEU A 49 -12.26 -11.68 1.41
CA LEU A 49 -11.05 -11.25 0.70
C LEU A 49 -11.45 -10.60 -0.62
N LEU A 50 -11.12 -9.33 -0.77
CA LEU A 50 -11.21 -8.59 -2.03
C LEU A 50 -9.92 -8.80 -2.82
N VAL A 51 -10.01 -9.20 -4.08
CA VAL A 51 -8.82 -9.52 -4.90
C VAL A 51 -8.92 -8.87 -6.28
N SER A 52 -7.91 -8.08 -6.65
CA SER A 52 -7.71 -7.70 -8.05
C SER A 52 -6.83 -8.71 -8.76
N ALA A 53 -7.05 -8.88 -10.06
CA ALA A 53 -6.26 -9.79 -10.87
C ALA A 53 -6.03 -9.23 -12.27
N PHE A 54 -4.80 -9.35 -12.78
CA PHE A 54 -4.42 -8.83 -14.08
C PHE A 54 -3.23 -9.55 -14.68
N GLY A 55 -3.00 -9.35 -15.98
CA GLY A 55 -1.82 -9.88 -16.63
C GLY A 55 -1.58 -9.26 -18.00
N PRO A 56 -0.36 -9.36 -18.54
CA PRO A 56 0.03 -8.69 -19.79
C PRO A 56 -0.80 -9.15 -21.01
N PHE A 57 -1.40 -10.34 -20.95
CA PHE A 57 -2.17 -10.93 -22.05
C PHE A 57 -3.64 -11.21 -21.69
N SER A 58 -4.15 -10.62 -20.61
CA SER A 58 -5.54 -10.79 -20.17
C SER A 58 -6.18 -9.45 -19.85
N SER A 59 -7.51 -9.39 -19.84
CA SER A 59 -8.21 -8.29 -19.16
C SER A 59 -8.05 -8.45 -17.65
N GLY A 60 -8.17 -7.33 -16.95
CA GLY A 60 -8.28 -7.28 -15.52
C GLY A 60 -9.61 -7.83 -15.02
N LYS A 61 -9.63 -8.27 -13.76
CA LYS A 61 -10.78 -8.84 -13.07
C LYS A 61 -10.75 -8.49 -11.59
N ILE A 62 -11.91 -8.55 -10.96
CA ILE A 62 -12.10 -8.43 -9.52
C ILE A 62 -12.80 -9.68 -9.02
N TYR A 63 -12.39 -10.13 -7.84
CA TYR A 63 -12.97 -11.28 -7.16
C TYR A 63 -13.32 -10.90 -5.72
N ILE A 64 -14.38 -11.50 -5.22
CA ILE A 64 -14.68 -11.59 -3.79
C ILE A 64 -14.53 -13.05 -3.38
N VAL A 65 -13.81 -13.31 -2.30
CA VAL A 65 -13.71 -14.63 -1.67
C VAL A 65 -14.51 -14.59 -0.36
N PRO A 66 -15.76 -15.09 -0.33
CA PRO A 66 -16.57 -15.13 0.88
C PRO A 66 -16.10 -16.23 1.84
N GLY A 67 -16.57 -16.20 3.10
CA GLY A 67 -16.32 -17.28 4.07
C GLY A 67 -14.88 -17.39 4.59
N VAL A 68 -14.07 -16.33 4.44
CA VAL A 68 -12.65 -16.33 4.88
C VAL A 68 -12.52 -16.58 6.38
N LYS A 69 -13.43 -15.99 7.17
CA LYS A 69 -13.50 -16.18 8.62
C LYS A 69 -13.72 -17.64 9.00
N ASP A 70 -14.76 -18.26 8.46
CA ASP A 70 -15.11 -19.64 8.76
C ASP A 70 -13.98 -20.61 8.36
N ALA A 71 -13.30 -20.34 7.25
CA ALA A 71 -12.17 -21.13 6.78
C ALA A 71 -10.94 -21.05 7.70
N VAL A 72 -10.63 -19.84 8.22
CA VAL A 72 -9.54 -19.64 9.19
C VAL A 72 -9.85 -20.33 10.52
N ILE A 73 -11.07 -20.17 11.05
CA ILE A 73 -11.50 -20.86 12.28
C ILE A 73 -11.42 -22.39 12.12
N ALA A 74 -11.69 -22.91 10.91
CA ALA A 74 -11.57 -24.32 10.61
C ALA A 74 -10.12 -24.81 10.45
N GLY A 75 -9.13 -23.91 10.34
CA GLY A 75 -7.73 -24.23 10.06
C GLY A 75 -7.51 -24.81 8.65
N ASP A 76 -8.36 -24.45 7.69
CA ASP A 76 -8.26 -24.94 6.31
C ASP A 76 -8.87 -23.95 5.30
N VAL A 77 -8.00 -23.22 4.61
CA VAL A 77 -8.41 -22.26 3.56
C VAL A 77 -8.49 -22.88 2.16
N SER A 78 -8.20 -24.18 2.01
CA SER A 78 -8.09 -24.82 0.69
C SER A 78 -9.41 -24.96 -0.06
N SER A 79 -10.54 -24.82 0.66
CA SER A 79 -11.90 -24.89 0.11
C SER A 79 -12.48 -23.54 -0.30
N LEU A 80 -11.77 -22.44 -0.06
CA LEU A 80 -12.21 -21.10 -0.47
C LEU A 80 -12.29 -21.00 -1.99
N GLU A 81 -13.43 -20.52 -2.49
CA GLU A 81 -13.71 -20.37 -3.92
C GLU A 81 -13.89 -18.89 -4.28
N PRO A 82 -12.94 -18.28 -5.01
CA PRO A 82 -13.07 -16.91 -5.47
C PRO A 82 -14.23 -16.73 -6.45
N VAL A 83 -15.14 -15.80 -6.17
CA VAL A 83 -16.24 -15.42 -7.06
C VAL A 83 -15.81 -14.21 -7.87
N GLN A 84 -15.66 -14.40 -9.18
CA GLN A 84 -15.40 -13.30 -10.11
C GLN A 84 -16.64 -12.41 -10.20
N LEU A 85 -16.46 -11.10 -10.02
CA LEU A 85 -17.54 -10.14 -10.22
C LEU A 85 -17.85 -9.97 -11.71
N ASP A 86 -19.14 -9.81 -12.02
CA ASP A 86 -19.62 -9.54 -13.38
C ASP A 86 -19.53 -8.04 -13.69
N THR A 87 -18.31 -7.59 -14.00
CA THR A 87 -18.00 -6.19 -14.32
C THR A 87 -17.64 -6.04 -15.80
N ASP A 88 -17.63 -4.79 -16.24
CA ASP A 88 -16.96 -4.42 -17.49
C ASP A 88 -15.47 -4.80 -17.48
N LYS A 89 -14.86 -4.77 -18.67
CA LYS A 89 -13.45 -5.12 -18.86
C LYS A 89 -12.54 -4.01 -18.31
N PHE A 90 -11.90 -4.29 -17.19
CA PHE A 90 -10.76 -3.51 -16.72
C PHE A 90 -9.49 -3.85 -17.51
N GLU A 91 -8.59 -2.88 -17.66
CA GLU A 91 -7.31 -3.15 -18.30
C GLU A 91 -6.32 -3.82 -17.33
N TRP A 92 -6.21 -3.25 -16.13
CA TRP A 92 -5.27 -3.59 -15.07
C TRP A 92 -5.73 -2.98 -13.72
N PRO A 93 -6.70 -3.60 -13.02
CA PRO A 93 -7.25 -3.09 -11.76
C PRO A 93 -6.18 -3.17 -10.67
N ASN A 94 -5.76 -2.03 -10.14
CA ASN A 94 -4.69 -1.91 -9.15
C ASN A 94 -5.23 -2.09 -7.72
N ASN A 95 -4.94 -1.16 -6.82
CA ASN A 95 -5.37 -1.21 -5.42
C ASN A 95 -6.87 -0.92 -5.33
N ILE A 96 -7.68 -1.98 -5.38
CA ILE A 96 -9.13 -1.92 -5.24
C ILE A 96 -9.52 -1.88 -3.77
N GLN A 97 -10.58 -1.14 -3.45
CA GLN A 97 -11.01 -0.94 -2.06
C GLN A 97 -12.53 -0.85 -1.99
N VAL A 98 -13.11 -1.30 -0.87
CA VAL A 98 -14.50 -0.97 -0.54
C VAL A 98 -14.62 0.55 -0.35
N VAL A 99 -15.64 1.14 -0.96
CA VAL A 99 -15.98 2.54 -0.75
C VAL A 99 -16.65 2.68 0.62
N PRO A 100 -16.22 3.62 1.48
CA PRO A 100 -16.88 3.86 2.76
C PRO A 100 -18.38 4.16 2.57
N GLN A 101 -19.23 3.59 3.42
CA GLN A 101 -20.69 3.72 3.30
C GLN A 101 -21.13 5.18 3.26
N ASP A 102 -20.45 6.07 3.99
CA ASP A 102 -20.80 7.48 4.07
C ASP A 102 -20.47 8.31 2.81
N VAL A 103 -19.85 7.70 1.78
CA VAL A 103 -19.64 8.35 0.49
C VAL A 103 -20.92 8.32 -0.36
N PHE A 104 -21.50 7.13 -0.57
CA PHE A 104 -22.66 6.95 -1.47
C PHE A 104 -23.93 6.44 -0.78
N GLY A 105 -23.84 5.97 0.47
CA GLY A 105 -24.95 5.31 1.15
C GLY A 105 -25.30 3.93 0.59
N GLU A 106 -24.42 3.33 -0.19
CA GLU A 106 -24.59 2.01 -0.81
C GLU A 106 -23.26 1.24 -0.86
N ARG A 107 -23.34 -0.08 -1.08
CA ARG A 107 -22.17 -0.93 -1.23
C ARG A 107 -21.50 -0.66 -2.57
N ALA A 108 -20.23 -0.29 -2.54
CA ALA A 108 -19.46 -0.07 -3.75
C ALA A 108 -17.98 -0.42 -3.58
N ILE A 109 -17.31 -0.70 -4.69
CA ILE A 109 -15.86 -0.92 -4.77
C ILE A 109 -15.27 0.14 -5.70
N VAL A 110 -14.21 0.81 -5.29
CA VAL A 110 -13.42 1.69 -6.16
C VAL A 110 -12.31 0.89 -6.85
N VAL A 111 -12.12 1.16 -8.14
CA VAL A 111 -11.21 0.44 -9.02
C VAL A 111 -10.32 1.43 -9.77
N PRO A 112 -9.13 1.74 -9.25
CA PRO A 112 -8.07 2.37 -10.02
C PRO A 112 -7.55 1.40 -11.09
N ASP A 113 -7.42 1.85 -12.33
CA ASP A 113 -7.14 0.98 -13.47
C ASP A 113 -6.01 1.50 -14.36
N GLY A 114 -5.45 0.58 -15.14
CA GLY A 114 -4.42 0.81 -16.15
C GLY A 114 -3.01 0.55 -15.63
N PHE A 115 -2.07 0.41 -16.56
CA PHE A 115 -0.66 0.17 -16.25
C PHE A 115 0.27 0.55 -17.40
N LEU A 116 1.57 0.58 -17.13
CA LEU A 116 2.60 1.06 -18.08
C LEU A 116 2.88 0.10 -19.25
N VAL A 117 2.32 -1.11 -19.27
CA VAL A 117 2.58 -2.10 -20.31
C VAL A 117 1.77 -1.82 -21.60
N PRO A 118 2.23 -2.26 -22.78
CA PRO A 118 1.53 -2.02 -24.03
C PRO A 118 0.07 -2.50 -24.01
N GLY A 119 -0.84 -1.66 -24.49
CA GLY A 119 -2.28 -1.96 -24.54
C GLY A 119 -3.03 -1.75 -23.23
N LYS A 120 -2.35 -1.38 -22.13
CA LYS A 120 -2.95 -1.23 -20.79
C LYS A 120 -2.90 0.19 -20.23
N LYS A 121 -2.45 1.16 -21.04
CA LYS A 121 -2.09 2.51 -20.57
C LYS A 121 -3.25 3.49 -20.45
N ASP A 122 -4.44 3.13 -20.91
CA ASP A 122 -5.61 4.02 -20.94
C ASP A 122 -6.52 3.72 -19.75
N GLY A 123 -6.03 4.04 -18.55
CA GLY A 123 -6.68 3.74 -17.29
C GLY A 123 -7.87 4.63 -16.95
N GLY A 124 -8.37 4.46 -15.74
CA GLY A 124 -9.43 5.29 -15.15
C GLY A 124 -9.66 4.94 -13.69
N ILE A 125 -10.53 5.72 -13.05
CA ILE A 125 -11.14 5.36 -11.77
C ILE A 125 -12.59 4.94 -12.05
N TYR A 126 -12.94 3.75 -11.59
CA TYR A 126 -14.29 3.19 -11.72
C TYR A 126 -14.88 2.89 -10.35
N ILE A 127 -16.20 2.93 -10.25
CA ILE A 127 -16.98 2.54 -9.09
C ILE A 127 -17.88 1.38 -9.50
N VAL A 128 -17.71 0.22 -8.86
CA VAL A 128 -18.54 -0.97 -9.05
C VAL A 128 -19.60 -0.96 -7.95
N ARG A 129 -20.86 -0.72 -8.31
CA ARG A 129 -22.00 -0.74 -7.39
C ARG A 129 -22.40 -2.18 -7.12
N MET A 130 -22.62 -2.53 -5.86
CA MET A 130 -22.90 -3.90 -5.42
C MET A 130 -24.33 -4.00 -4.89
N ASP A 131 -24.93 -5.18 -5.03
CA ASP A 131 -26.27 -5.46 -4.50
C ASP A 131 -26.27 -5.39 -2.95
N GLU A 132 -27.31 -4.80 -2.37
CA GLU A 132 -27.43 -4.63 -0.91
C GLU A 132 -27.58 -5.96 -0.16
N ASN A 133 -28.08 -7.01 -0.81
CA ASN A 133 -28.40 -8.29 -0.18
C ASN A 133 -27.52 -9.44 -0.69
N GLU A 134 -26.90 -9.31 -1.87
CA GLU A 134 -26.08 -10.34 -2.48
C GLU A 134 -24.61 -9.89 -2.62
N LEU A 135 -23.74 -10.39 -1.75
CA LEU A 135 -22.34 -9.96 -1.60
C LEU A 135 -21.53 -9.92 -2.92
N THR A 136 -21.81 -10.85 -3.84
CA THR A 136 -21.03 -11.06 -5.07
C THR A 136 -21.72 -10.55 -6.33
N LYS A 137 -22.88 -9.88 -6.19
CA LYS A 137 -23.67 -9.41 -7.31
C LYS A 137 -23.40 -7.94 -7.59
N VAL A 138 -22.93 -7.67 -8.81
CA VAL A 138 -22.74 -6.33 -9.34
C VAL A 138 -24.07 -5.79 -9.85
N VAL A 139 -24.35 -4.53 -9.53
CA VAL A 139 -25.52 -3.78 -10.03
C VAL A 139 -25.12 -2.97 -11.26
N ASP A 140 -24.00 -2.25 -11.19
CA ASP A 140 -23.52 -1.36 -12.26
C ASP A 140 -22.02 -1.05 -12.10
N THR A 141 -21.39 -0.53 -13.15
CA THR A 141 -20.01 -0.01 -13.12
C THR A 141 -19.95 1.37 -13.75
N VAL A 142 -19.56 2.38 -12.96
CA VAL A 142 -19.51 3.79 -13.37
C VAL A 142 -18.05 4.25 -13.46
N LYS A 143 -17.63 4.81 -14.59
CA LYS A 143 -16.32 5.48 -14.69
C LYS A 143 -16.46 6.93 -14.21
N ILE A 144 -15.72 7.29 -13.16
CA ILE A 144 -15.79 8.64 -12.57
C ILE A 144 -14.66 9.57 -13.04
N SER A 145 -13.55 9.04 -13.55
CA SER A 145 -12.46 9.86 -14.11
C SER A 145 -12.68 10.18 -15.59
N ASP A 146 -12.18 11.34 -16.05
CA ASP A 146 -12.15 11.65 -17.47
C ASP A 146 -11.28 10.67 -18.27
N LYS A 147 -11.58 10.55 -19.57
CA LYS A 147 -10.71 9.79 -20.48
C LYS A 147 -9.43 10.56 -20.75
N LYS A 148 -8.31 10.06 -20.23
CA LYS A 148 -6.97 10.56 -20.55
C LYS A 148 -6.07 9.44 -21.07
N ASN A 149 -5.69 9.51 -22.34
CA ASN A 149 -4.88 8.47 -22.98
C ASN A 149 -3.46 8.43 -22.40
N ASN A 150 -2.90 7.23 -22.27
CA ASN A 150 -1.58 6.92 -21.73
C ASN A 150 -1.37 7.30 -20.26
N TYR A 151 -2.43 7.43 -19.47
CA TYR A 151 -2.36 7.60 -18.03
C TYR A 151 -3.03 6.43 -17.31
N PHE A 152 -2.40 5.99 -16.22
CA PHE A 152 -2.92 4.94 -15.35
C PHE A 152 -3.00 5.42 -13.90
N TYR A 153 -3.84 4.75 -13.12
CA TYR A 153 -4.14 5.09 -11.74
C TYR A 153 -3.93 3.86 -10.86
N HIS A 154 -3.38 4.06 -9.66
CA HIS A 154 -2.97 2.93 -8.83
C HIS A 154 -3.72 2.83 -7.49
N MET A 155 -4.11 3.97 -6.91
CA MET A 155 -4.81 4.07 -5.63
C MET A 155 -5.46 5.45 -5.45
N GLY A 156 -6.23 5.64 -4.38
CA GLY A 156 -6.72 6.95 -3.96
C GLY A 156 -7.37 6.91 -2.58
N TYR A 157 -7.90 8.05 -2.13
CA TYR A 157 -8.49 8.23 -0.80
C TYR A 157 -9.75 9.07 -0.89
N TRP A 158 -10.71 8.79 -0.01
CA TRP A 158 -11.97 9.54 0.10
C TRP A 158 -11.83 10.68 1.13
N VAL A 159 -11.89 11.93 0.68
CA VAL A 159 -11.70 13.13 1.50
C VAL A 159 -12.63 14.24 1.01
N ASP A 160 -13.35 14.92 1.90
CA ASP A 160 -14.07 16.16 1.55
C ASP A 160 -13.05 17.30 1.40
N LEU A 161 -12.82 17.74 0.16
CA LEU A 161 -11.77 18.72 -0.16
C LEU A 161 -12.29 20.14 -0.32
N ASN A 162 -13.60 20.33 -0.41
CA ASN A 162 -14.23 21.64 -0.59
C ASN A 162 -15.21 22.01 0.54
N SER A 163 -15.21 21.24 1.63
CA SER A 163 -16.04 21.42 2.82
C SER A 163 -17.54 21.45 2.52
N ASP A 164 -17.98 20.72 1.49
CA ASP A 164 -19.39 20.70 1.10
C ASP A 164 -20.19 19.52 1.69
N GLY A 165 -19.52 18.69 2.49
CA GLY A 165 -20.09 17.54 3.20
C GLY A 165 -20.10 16.25 2.37
N ARG A 166 -19.61 16.25 1.13
CA ARG A 166 -19.41 15.04 0.33
C ARG A 166 -17.93 14.72 0.25
N LYS A 167 -17.58 13.46 0.45
CA LYS A 167 -16.21 13.01 0.21
C LYS A 167 -15.95 12.91 -1.29
N ASP A 168 -14.85 13.51 -1.69
CA ASP A 168 -14.26 13.43 -3.00
C ASP A 168 -13.22 12.33 -3.09
N PHE A 169 -12.67 12.08 -4.28
CA PHE A 169 -11.61 11.07 -4.45
C PHE A 169 -10.28 11.71 -4.84
N ILE A 170 -9.33 11.80 -3.90
CA ILE A 170 -7.95 12.21 -4.20
C ILE A 170 -7.15 11.01 -4.70
N THR A 171 -6.48 11.16 -5.84
CA THR A 171 -5.74 10.09 -6.52
C THR A 171 -4.50 10.65 -7.20
N ALA A 172 -3.65 9.75 -7.69
CA ALA A 172 -2.52 10.08 -8.53
C ALA A 172 -2.63 9.34 -9.86
N ARG A 173 -2.17 9.99 -10.93
CA ARG A 173 -2.01 9.33 -12.23
C ARG A 173 -0.63 9.55 -12.81
N SER A 174 -0.18 8.55 -13.55
CA SER A 174 1.13 8.55 -14.17
C SER A 174 1.06 8.07 -15.62
N ASN A 175 1.99 8.56 -16.43
CA ASN A 175 2.26 8.07 -17.78
C ASN A 175 3.66 7.42 -17.88
N ALA A 176 4.25 7.08 -16.72
CA ALA A 176 5.59 6.53 -16.56
C ALA A 176 6.74 7.41 -17.08
N LYS A 177 6.56 8.74 -17.05
CA LYS A 177 7.62 9.71 -17.39
C LYS A 177 7.92 10.60 -16.19
N LYS A 178 9.23 10.81 -15.97
CA LYS A 178 9.73 11.78 -15.00
C LYS A 178 9.13 13.16 -15.27
N GLY A 179 8.65 13.82 -14.21
CA GLY A 179 8.10 15.16 -14.22
C GLY A 179 6.62 15.24 -14.60
N GLN A 180 5.95 14.11 -14.86
CA GLN A 180 4.61 14.07 -15.45
C GLN A 180 3.58 13.28 -14.63
N GLY A 181 3.92 12.89 -13.41
CA GLY A 181 2.92 12.46 -12.43
C GLY A 181 1.98 13.62 -12.10
N GLU A 182 0.73 13.33 -11.83
CA GLU A 182 -0.26 14.31 -11.40
C GLU A 182 -0.95 13.80 -10.13
N LEU A 183 -0.89 14.58 -9.05
CA LEU A 183 -1.85 14.52 -7.96
C LEU A 183 -3.10 15.29 -8.40
N LEU A 184 -4.27 14.70 -8.23
CA LEU A 184 -5.54 15.31 -8.56
C LEU A 184 -6.64 14.81 -7.63
N TRP A 185 -7.72 15.56 -7.52
CA TRP A 185 -8.94 15.06 -6.91
C TRP A 185 -10.11 15.12 -7.88
N LEU A 186 -10.99 14.14 -7.75
CA LEU A 186 -12.23 14.01 -8.50
C LEU A 186 -13.35 14.52 -7.60
N GLU A 187 -13.94 15.67 -7.94
CA GLU A 187 -14.99 16.32 -7.15
C GLU A 187 -16.31 15.55 -7.27
N HIS A 188 -16.89 15.19 -6.13
CA HIS A 188 -18.12 14.42 -6.05
C HIS A 188 -19.34 15.31 -6.40
N PRO A 189 -20.00 15.09 -7.56
CA PRO A 189 -21.17 15.86 -7.95
C PRO A 189 -22.33 15.66 -6.97
N LYS A 190 -23.22 16.65 -6.87
CA LYS A 190 -24.40 16.57 -6.00
C LYS A 190 -25.36 15.46 -6.41
N GLU A 191 -25.36 15.12 -7.68
CA GLU A 191 -26.13 14.05 -8.30
C GLU A 191 -25.52 12.66 -8.05
N GLY A 192 -24.31 12.59 -7.46
CA GLY A 192 -23.62 11.34 -7.17
C GLY A 192 -23.20 10.56 -8.41
N LEU A 193 -23.22 9.23 -8.29
CA LEU A 193 -22.84 8.31 -9.38
C LEU A 193 -23.79 8.37 -10.59
N ASP A 194 -25.02 8.83 -10.38
CA ASP A 194 -26.04 8.90 -11.44
C ASP A 194 -25.98 10.21 -12.25
N SER A 195 -24.93 11.04 -12.05
CA SER A 195 -24.71 12.29 -12.79
C SER A 195 -24.60 12.09 -14.31
N GLY A 196 -24.18 10.90 -14.75
CA GLY A 196 -24.05 10.54 -16.17
C GLY A 196 -22.81 11.09 -16.88
N GLU A 197 -21.99 11.88 -16.18
CA GLU A 197 -20.76 12.48 -16.69
C GLU A 197 -19.58 12.13 -15.76
N PRO A 198 -18.33 12.12 -16.27
CA PRO A 198 -17.16 12.07 -15.41
C PRO A 198 -17.17 13.19 -14.36
N TRP A 199 -16.62 12.90 -13.19
CA TRP A 199 -16.46 13.87 -12.13
C TRP A 199 -15.46 14.95 -12.53
N VAL A 200 -15.62 16.15 -11.98
CA VAL A 200 -14.73 17.27 -12.29
C VAL A 200 -13.34 16.97 -11.75
N GLU A 201 -12.34 16.94 -12.64
CA GLU A 201 -10.94 16.75 -12.25
C GLU A 201 -10.27 18.07 -11.86
N HIS A 202 -9.69 18.11 -10.67
CA HIS A 202 -8.85 19.22 -10.21
C HIS A 202 -7.39 18.76 -10.12
N VAL A 203 -6.60 19.08 -11.15
CA VAL A 203 -5.16 18.72 -11.17
C VAL A 203 -4.37 19.67 -10.27
N LEU A 204 -3.82 19.14 -9.18
CA LEU A 204 -3.03 19.90 -8.22
C LEU A 204 -1.59 20.13 -8.71
N GLY A 205 -1.06 19.20 -9.49
CA GLY A 205 0.27 19.30 -10.11
C GLY A 205 1.10 18.03 -9.92
N ASN A 206 2.40 18.11 -10.20
CA ASN A 206 3.31 16.99 -10.01
C ASN A 206 3.74 16.85 -8.54
N TYR A 207 2.82 16.34 -7.72
CA TYR A 207 3.01 16.12 -6.28
C TYR A 207 2.79 14.67 -5.84
N ALA A 208 2.37 13.80 -6.76
CA ALA A 208 2.34 12.35 -6.65
C ALA A 208 2.35 11.73 -8.06
N ASP A 209 2.72 10.46 -8.18
CA ASP A 209 2.63 9.71 -9.45
C ASP A 209 1.86 8.39 -9.35
N VAL A 210 2.24 7.50 -8.43
CA VAL A 210 1.68 6.15 -8.31
C VAL A 210 1.18 5.86 -6.90
N ILE A 211 2.07 5.89 -5.91
CA ILE A 211 1.78 5.51 -4.52
C ILE A 211 1.96 6.71 -3.60
N PHE A 212 0.98 6.93 -2.73
CA PHE A 212 1.03 7.98 -1.73
C PHE A 212 0.15 7.60 -0.55
N GLU A 213 0.29 8.35 0.53
CA GLU A 213 -0.57 8.27 1.70
C GLU A 213 -1.15 9.64 2.03
N VAL A 214 -2.39 9.65 2.52
CA VAL A 214 -3.07 10.84 3.03
C VAL A 214 -3.18 10.77 4.55
N GLN A 215 -2.81 11.85 5.22
CA GLN A 215 -2.87 11.99 6.68
C GLN A 215 -3.52 13.32 7.05
N THR A 216 -4.34 13.32 8.10
CA THR A 216 -4.73 14.54 8.80
C THR A 216 -3.77 14.79 9.95
N MET A 217 -3.33 16.03 10.14
CA MET A 217 -2.35 16.38 11.17
C MET A 217 -2.89 17.50 12.06
N PRO A 218 -2.82 17.38 13.39
CA PRO A 218 -3.30 18.42 14.32
C PRO A 218 -2.67 19.79 14.09
N GLU A 219 -1.45 19.84 13.55
CA GLU A 219 -0.71 21.06 13.27
C GLU A 219 -1.19 21.80 12.00
N TYR A 220 -2.00 21.14 11.16
CA TYR A 220 -2.51 21.66 9.90
C TYR A 220 -4.04 21.55 9.85
N GLU A 221 -4.71 22.46 10.56
CA GLU A 221 -6.17 22.53 10.58
C GLU A 221 -6.74 22.82 9.18
N ASN A 222 -7.81 22.12 8.80
CA ASN A 222 -8.45 22.20 7.48
C ASN A 222 -7.53 21.86 6.31
N GLU A 223 -6.57 20.97 6.54
CA GLU A 223 -5.67 20.48 5.51
C GLU A 223 -5.47 18.96 5.64
N ILE A 224 -5.23 18.32 4.49
CA ILE A 224 -4.60 17.01 4.46
C ILE A 224 -3.13 17.14 4.08
N VAL A 225 -2.35 16.17 4.53
CA VAL A 225 -0.95 15.98 4.16
C VAL A 225 -0.83 14.73 3.30
N VAL A 226 -0.29 14.90 2.10
CA VAL A 226 0.01 13.84 1.14
C VAL A 226 1.50 13.51 1.22
N PHE A 227 1.84 12.29 1.63
CA PHE A 227 3.20 11.74 1.53
C PHE A 227 3.30 10.88 0.29
N ALA A 228 3.98 11.36 -0.74
CA ALA A 228 4.09 10.68 -2.02
C ALA A 228 5.46 10.01 -2.19
N ALA A 229 5.44 8.73 -2.53
CA ALA A 229 6.59 8.00 -3.03
C ALA A 229 6.63 8.16 -4.56
N HIS A 230 7.39 9.15 -5.04
CA HIS A 230 7.52 9.39 -6.48
C HIS A 230 8.45 8.38 -7.13
N PHE A 231 7.87 7.34 -7.72
CA PHE A 231 8.61 6.28 -8.38
C PHE A 231 9.43 6.79 -9.57
N PHE A 232 8.82 7.62 -10.43
CA PHE A 232 9.48 8.09 -11.66
C PHE A 232 10.33 9.34 -11.48
N ASP A 233 10.00 10.19 -10.50
CA ASP A 233 10.84 11.35 -10.16
C ASP A 233 12.03 10.98 -9.27
N LYS A 234 11.97 9.80 -8.62
CA LYS A 234 12.92 9.31 -7.64
C LYS A 234 13.02 10.21 -6.43
N ALA A 235 11.86 10.48 -5.83
CA ALA A 235 11.76 11.40 -4.72
C ALA A 235 10.69 10.97 -3.70
N ILE A 236 10.81 11.48 -2.48
CA ILE A 236 9.76 11.48 -1.47
C ILE A 236 9.31 12.93 -1.31
N ARG A 237 8.01 13.18 -1.36
CA ARG A 237 7.45 14.53 -1.19
C ARG A 237 6.36 14.55 -0.13
N MET A 238 6.32 15.63 0.64
CA MET A 238 5.22 16.00 1.52
C MET A 238 4.48 17.18 0.88
N THR A 239 3.18 17.06 0.72
CA THR A 239 2.35 18.10 0.10
C THR A 239 1.11 18.37 0.94
N ARG A 240 0.82 19.64 1.22
CA ARG A 240 -0.33 20.08 2.00
C ARG A 240 -1.43 20.60 1.07
N VAL A 241 -2.65 20.12 1.26
CA VAL A 241 -3.83 20.47 0.45
C VAL A 241 -4.95 20.92 1.38
N SER A 242 -5.55 22.06 1.06
CA SER A 242 -6.70 22.63 1.77
C SER A 242 -7.93 21.73 1.62
N THR A 243 -8.62 21.46 2.73
CA THR A 243 -9.93 20.79 2.72
C THR A 243 -11.09 21.79 2.62
N VAL A 244 -10.80 23.09 2.47
CA VAL A 244 -11.80 24.15 2.31
C VAL A 244 -12.14 24.38 0.84
N ASP A 245 -11.17 24.20 -0.05
CA ASP A 245 -11.29 24.52 -1.47
C ASP A 245 -10.41 23.66 -2.40
N GLY A 246 -9.79 22.60 -1.87
CA GLY A 246 -8.93 21.68 -2.61
C GLY A 246 -7.62 22.31 -3.09
N SER A 247 -7.30 23.54 -2.70
CA SER A 247 -6.12 24.24 -3.18
C SER A 247 -4.83 23.69 -2.56
N LEU A 248 -3.74 23.75 -3.34
CA LEU A 248 -2.41 23.45 -2.84
C LEU A 248 -1.97 24.53 -1.84
N VAL A 249 -1.60 24.12 -0.63
CA VAL A 249 -1.11 25.03 0.41
C VAL A 249 0.42 25.14 0.34
N ALA A 250 1.13 24.02 0.38
CA ALA A 250 2.59 23.97 0.34
C ALA A 250 3.09 22.59 -0.09
N SER A 251 4.35 22.49 -0.53
CA SER A 251 4.99 21.21 -0.82
C SER A 251 6.49 21.27 -0.51
N LYS A 252 7.05 20.12 -0.12
CA LYS A 252 8.46 19.93 0.20
C LYS A 252 8.95 18.58 -0.30
N THR A 253 10.12 18.57 -0.93
CA THR A 253 10.90 17.34 -1.16
C THR A 253 11.60 16.93 0.13
N ILE A 254 11.35 15.70 0.58
CA ILE A 254 12.00 15.09 1.75
C ILE A 254 13.35 14.50 1.35
N ASP A 255 13.39 13.75 0.25
CA ASP A 255 14.61 13.19 -0.35
C ASP A 255 14.40 13.03 -1.86
N ASP A 256 15.36 13.48 -2.68
CA ASP A 256 15.46 13.21 -4.12
C ASP A 256 16.88 12.80 -4.56
N THR A 257 17.71 12.45 -3.57
CA THR A 257 19.14 12.16 -3.75
C THR A 257 19.49 10.71 -3.45
N GLU A 258 18.88 10.10 -2.42
CA GLU A 258 19.30 8.78 -1.94
C GLU A 258 18.25 7.67 -2.13
N ILE A 259 16.95 8.01 -2.17
CA ILE A 259 15.86 7.04 -2.22
C ILE A 259 15.79 6.20 -3.52
N ASP A 260 16.28 6.72 -4.65
CA ASP A 260 16.07 6.12 -5.98
C ASP A 260 14.56 5.94 -6.29
N ALA A 261 14.09 4.82 -6.88
CA ALA A 261 12.68 4.64 -7.25
C ALA A 261 11.80 4.37 -6.01
N ALA A 262 11.43 5.44 -5.30
CA ALA A 262 10.53 5.41 -4.15
C ALA A 262 9.23 4.69 -4.49
N TYR A 263 8.78 3.78 -3.64
CA TYR A 263 7.68 2.87 -3.95
C TYR A 263 6.51 2.91 -2.98
N SER A 264 6.77 2.97 -1.67
CA SER A 264 5.73 3.22 -0.68
C SER A 264 6.21 4.19 0.39
N ALA A 265 5.28 4.93 0.97
CA ALA A 265 5.52 5.86 2.08
C ALA A 265 4.34 5.77 3.04
N LYS A 266 4.61 5.52 4.32
CA LYS A 266 3.61 5.35 5.39
C LYS A 266 4.05 6.08 6.66
N MET A 267 3.20 6.93 7.20
CA MET A 267 3.41 7.64 8.45
C MET A 267 3.00 6.74 9.62
N VAL A 268 3.95 6.43 10.49
CA VAL A 268 3.76 5.45 11.56
C VAL A 268 4.71 5.74 12.72
N ASP A 269 4.27 5.53 13.95
CA ASP A 269 5.16 5.50 15.11
C ASP A 269 5.69 4.07 15.29
N LEU A 270 6.87 3.77 14.73
CA LEU A 270 7.42 2.42 14.72
C LEU A 270 7.83 1.92 16.10
N ASN A 271 8.13 2.84 17.02
CA ASN A 271 8.60 2.50 18.37
C ASN A 271 7.52 2.63 19.45
N ASN A 272 6.35 3.14 19.07
CA ASN A 272 5.29 3.54 19.96
C ASN A 272 5.78 4.42 21.13
N ASP A 273 6.62 5.41 20.79
CA ASP A 273 7.22 6.36 21.73
C ASP A 273 6.60 7.78 21.65
N GLY A 274 5.58 7.93 20.81
CA GLY A 274 4.90 9.19 20.49
C GLY A 274 5.53 9.95 19.32
N SER A 275 6.69 9.53 18.82
CA SER A 275 7.37 10.14 17.68
C SER A 275 7.08 9.34 16.42
N ARG A 276 6.52 10.00 15.40
CA ARG A 276 6.23 9.36 14.11
C ARG A 276 7.46 9.31 13.21
N GLN A 277 7.49 8.33 12.33
CA GLN A 277 8.42 8.19 11.23
C GLN A 277 7.64 8.00 9.93
N LEU A 278 8.24 8.45 8.82
CA LEU A 278 7.81 8.02 7.50
C LEU A 278 8.58 6.74 7.15
N LEU A 279 7.90 5.60 7.20
CA LEU A 279 8.39 4.32 6.72
C LEU A 279 8.33 4.32 5.19
N VAL A 280 9.48 4.16 4.54
CA VAL A 280 9.61 4.26 3.09
C VAL A 280 10.45 3.10 2.55
N ASN A 281 10.04 2.52 1.43
CA ASN A 281 10.90 1.65 0.64
C ASN A 281 11.07 2.16 -0.79
N ASN A 282 12.13 1.68 -1.44
CA ASN A 282 12.27 1.78 -2.88
C ASN A 282 12.01 0.43 -3.55
N HIS A 283 11.92 0.45 -4.87
CA HIS A 283 11.64 -0.73 -5.66
C HIS A 283 12.60 -0.76 -6.84
N GLU A 284 13.56 -1.68 -6.80
CA GLU A 284 14.77 -1.60 -7.62
C GLU A 284 15.13 -2.94 -8.26
N THR A 285 15.70 -2.88 -9.48
CA THR A 285 16.24 -4.06 -10.19
C THR A 285 17.62 -4.49 -9.69
N LYS A 286 18.29 -3.62 -8.92
CA LYS A 286 19.67 -3.85 -8.45
C LYS A 286 19.65 -4.08 -6.95
N ASN A 287 19.87 -5.32 -6.53
CA ASN A 287 19.81 -5.76 -5.11
C ASN A 287 20.55 -4.82 -4.15
N LYS A 288 21.74 -4.35 -4.50
CA LYS A 288 22.55 -3.41 -3.68
C LYS A 288 21.94 -2.02 -3.45
N LYS A 289 20.86 -1.68 -4.15
CA LYS A 289 20.12 -0.40 -4.00
C LYS A 289 18.80 -0.58 -3.26
N THR A 290 18.36 -1.82 -3.08
CA THR A 290 17.07 -2.12 -2.45
C THR A 290 17.13 -1.81 -0.97
N GLY A 291 16.04 -1.28 -0.42
CA GLY A 291 15.95 -1.08 1.02
C GLY A 291 14.66 -0.47 1.52
N ILE A 292 14.60 -0.41 2.84
CA ILE A 292 13.53 0.14 3.67
C ILE A 292 14.19 1.08 4.69
N TRP A 293 13.61 2.26 4.87
CA TRP A 293 14.13 3.33 5.71
C TRP A 293 13.02 3.95 6.56
N ALA A 294 13.41 4.43 7.75
CA ALA A 294 12.61 5.35 8.54
C ALA A 294 13.15 6.76 8.33
N TYR A 295 12.29 7.69 7.94
CA TYR A 295 12.59 9.13 8.01
C TYR A 295 11.93 9.70 9.26
N GLU A 296 12.72 10.21 10.19
CA GLU A 296 12.23 10.75 11.45
C GLU A 296 11.42 12.03 11.18
N PHE A 297 10.20 12.09 11.72
CA PHE A 297 9.34 13.27 11.57
C PHE A 297 9.93 14.43 12.39
N PRO A 298 10.38 15.53 11.75
CA PRO A 298 11.06 16.59 12.46
C PRO A 298 10.03 17.53 13.12
N LYS A 299 10.53 18.46 13.93
CA LYS A 299 9.70 19.42 14.65
C LYS A 299 8.92 20.35 13.72
N ASP A 300 9.56 20.90 12.69
CA ASP A 300 8.89 21.60 11.59
C ASP A 300 9.10 20.82 10.28
N PRO A 301 8.19 19.92 9.88
CA PRO A 301 8.37 19.07 8.70
C PRO A 301 8.44 19.85 7.39
N MET A 302 7.97 21.11 7.34
CA MET A 302 8.05 21.95 6.15
C MET A 302 9.38 22.72 6.06
N SER A 303 10.08 22.93 7.17
CA SER A 303 11.34 23.71 7.19
C SER A 303 12.57 22.87 7.51
N ASP A 304 12.45 21.88 8.40
CA ASP A 304 13.58 21.11 8.96
C ASP A 304 13.92 19.87 8.12
N ASP A 305 15.19 19.48 8.08
CA ASP A 305 15.62 18.25 7.40
C ASP A 305 15.06 17.00 8.08
N TRP A 306 14.74 15.98 7.28
CA TRP A 306 14.30 14.69 7.77
C TRP A 306 15.50 13.77 7.92
N SER A 307 15.75 13.29 9.14
CA SER A 307 16.83 12.34 9.41
C SER A 307 16.44 10.94 8.92
N ARG A 308 17.31 10.30 8.15
CA ARG A 308 17.08 8.97 7.55
C ARG A 308 17.84 7.90 8.31
N LYS A 309 17.15 6.82 8.68
CA LYS A 309 17.71 5.61 9.28
C LYS A 309 17.43 4.41 8.39
N THR A 310 18.42 3.53 8.25
CA THR A 310 18.28 2.29 7.45
C THR A 310 17.70 1.20 8.32
N ILE A 311 16.58 0.62 7.88
CA ILE A 311 15.93 -0.50 8.57
C ILE A 311 16.44 -1.83 7.98
N ALA A 312 16.35 -1.96 6.65
CA ALA A 312 16.74 -3.18 5.95
C ALA A 312 17.22 -2.86 4.53
N THR A 313 18.15 -3.67 4.04
CA THR A 313 18.67 -3.61 2.67
C THR A 313 18.88 -5.03 2.14
N ASP A 314 19.31 -5.13 0.88
CA ASP A 314 19.78 -6.39 0.28
C ASP A 314 18.64 -7.39 -0.01
N PHE A 315 17.50 -6.87 -0.44
CA PHE A 315 16.44 -7.67 -1.05
C PHE A 315 16.90 -8.17 -2.42
N HIS A 316 16.75 -9.47 -2.64
CA HIS A 316 17.35 -10.16 -3.78
C HIS A 316 16.27 -10.53 -4.81
N ASN A 317 16.23 -9.78 -5.91
CA ASN A 317 15.33 -10.10 -7.02
C ASN A 317 15.51 -11.55 -7.49
N ALA A 318 14.40 -12.26 -7.65
CA ALA A 318 14.38 -13.57 -8.25
C ALA A 318 14.80 -13.49 -9.73
N PHE A 319 15.38 -14.58 -10.25
CA PHE A 319 15.82 -14.63 -11.63
C PHE A 319 14.61 -14.61 -12.59
N SER A 320 14.66 -13.72 -13.59
CA SER A 320 13.67 -13.64 -14.67
C SER A 320 14.36 -13.51 -16.03
N MET A 321 13.87 -14.24 -17.04
CA MET A 321 14.42 -14.23 -18.41
C MET A 321 13.78 -13.17 -19.33
N THR A 322 12.62 -12.61 -18.96
CA THR A 322 11.79 -11.81 -19.88
C THR A 322 11.65 -10.36 -19.44
N VAL A 323 11.36 -10.13 -18.16
CA VAL A 323 11.18 -8.79 -17.58
C VAL A 323 11.98 -8.74 -16.28
N PRO A 324 12.87 -7.74 -16.07
CA PRO A 324 13.57 -7.59 -14.81
C PRO A 324 12.57 -7.46 -13.65
N ASN A 325 12.75 -8.31 -12.64
CA ASN A 325 12.04 -8.19 -11.38
C ASN A 325 12.56 -6.97 -10.59
N MET A 326 11.71 -6.44 -9.71
CA MET A 326 12.02 -5.31 -8.84
C MET A 326 11.55 -5.63 -7.42
N SER A 327 12.33 -5.20 -6.41
CA SER A 327 12.05 -5.46 -4.99
C SER A 327 12.69 -4.38 -4.09
N PRO A 328 12.34 -4.31 -2.80
CA PRO A 328 11.14 -4.91 -2.19
C PRO A 328 9.84 -4.28 -2.73
N GLY A 329 8.70 -4.93 -2.52
CA GLY A 329 7.37 -4.34 -2.73
C GLY A 329 6.90 -3.57 -1.49
N PHE A 330 5.61 -3.61 -1.18
CA PHE A 330 5.05 -2.83 -0.07
C PHE A 330 5.52 -3.32 1.30
N SER A 331 5.82 -2.35 2.19
CA SER A 331 6.08 -2.59 3.61
C SER A 331 4.88 -2.18 4.47
N TYR A 332 4.58 -2.97 5.49
CA TYR A 332 3.46 -2.79 6.41
C TYR A 332 3.98 -2.83 7.84
N ALA A 333 3.75 -1.76 8.63
CA ALA A 333 3.97 -1.83 10.07
C ALA A 333 2.80 -2.60 10.69
N VAL A 334 3.09 -3.62 11.48
CA VAL A 334 2.10 -4.54 12.06
C VAL A 334 2.38 -4.72 13.54
N TRP A 335 1.31 -4.62 14.34
CA TRP A 335 1.28 -5.05 15.73
C TRP A 335 0.25 -6.18 15.82
N PRO A 336 0.68 -7.45 15.70
CA PRO A 336 -0.25 -8.55 15.52
C PRO A 336 -1.31 -8.64 16.62
N ASN A 337 -0.94 -8.36 17.88
CA ASN A 337 -1.85 -8.37 19.02
C ASN A 337 -2.31 -6.95 19.45
N GLY A 338 -2.34 -6.02 18.50
CA GLY A 338 -2.59 -4.60 18.75
C GLY A 338 -1.39 -3.87 19.35
N GLN A 339 -1.44 -2.54 19.35
CA GLN A 339 -0.32 -1.68 19.72
C GLN A 339 -0.25 -1.46 21.24
N HIS A 340 0.86 -1.87 21.88
CA HIS A 340 1.13 -1.62 23.30
C HIS A 340 2.22 -0.56 23.53
N GLU A 341 2.12 0.26 24.59
CA GLU A 341 3.07 1.34 24.88
C GLU A 341 4.53 0.85 24.89
N GLY A 342 5.39 1.49 24.09
CA GLY A 342 6.80 1.12 23.91
C GLY A 342 7.06 -0.17 23.12
N GLU A 343 6.02 -0.83 22.60
CA GLU A 343 6.15 -1.96 21.68
C GLU A 343 6.46 -1.48 20.27
N ARG A 344 7.51 -2.05 19.71
CA ARG A 344 7.93 -1.75 18.34
C ARG A 344 7.12 -2.57 17.35
N ALA A 345 6.73 -1.94 16.24
CA ALA A 345 6.07 -2.64 15.15
C ALA A 345 6.99 -3.71 14.54
N HIS A 346 6.44 -4.85 14.19
CA HIS A 346 7.02 -5.70 13.14
C HIS A 346 6.79 -5.03 11.79
N ILE A 347 7.68 -5.29 10.82
CA ILE A 347 7.49 -4.79 9.46
C ILE A 347 7.33 -5.97 8.52
N MET A 348 6.12 -6.20 8.04
CA MET A 348 5.85 -7.19 7.01
C MET A 348 6.17 -6.60 5.64
N VAL A 349 6.76 -7.38 4.74
CA VAL A 349 7.13 -6.90 3.40
C VAL A 349 6.63 -7.88 2.35
N ALA A 350 5.80 -7.35 1.45
CA ALA A 350 5.46 -7.99 0.18
C ALA A 350 6.70 -7.87 -0.72
N GLY A 351 7.47 -8.94 -0.92
CA GLY A 351 8.76 -8.85 -1.60
C GLY A 351 8.69 -8.62 -3.12
N ASP A 352 7.49 -8.70 -3.70
CA ASP A 352 7.20 -8.51 -5.12
C ASP A 352 8.12 -9.36 -6.02
N GLY A 353 9.10 -8.75 -6.69
CA GLY A 353 10.04 -9.41 -7.58
C GLY A 353 11.08 -10.32 -6.91
N ASP A 354 11.22 -10.32 -5.58
CA ASP A 354 12.03 -11.32 -4.86
C ASP A 354 11.29 -12.66 -4.62
N HIS A 355 9.99 -12.69 -4.88
CA HIS A 355 9.07 -13.83 -4.72
C HIS A 355 8.87 -14.34 -3.29
N SER A 356 9.21 -13.54 -2.29
CA SER A 356 9.17 -13.88 -0.87
C SER A 356 8.27 -12.90 -0.09
N ALA A 357 7.78 -13.35 1.05
CA ALA A 357 7.19 -12.50 2.07
C ALA A 357 8.10 -12.48 3.29
N HIS A 358 8.39 -11.28 3.78
CA HIS A 358 9.34 -11.06 4.86
C HIS A 358 8.67 -10.50 6.11
N CYS A 359 9.20 -10.86 7.27
CA CYS A 359 8.94 -10.19 8.54
C CYS A 359 10.27 -9.62 9.04
N LEU A 360 10.32 -8.30 9.24
CA LEU A 360 11.39 -7.64 9.95
C LEU A 360 11.02 -7.59 11.44
N PHE A 361 11.76 -8.34 12.24
CA PHE A 361 11.59 -8.39 13.69
C PHE A 361 12.38 -7.27 14.36
N PRO A 362 11.77 -6.47 15.25
CA PRO A 362 12.49 -5.45 16.00
C PRO A 362 13.56 -6.10 16.89
N THR A 363 14.80 -5.63 16.80
CA THR A 363 15.94 -6.15 17.58
C THR A 363 16.78 -5.00 18.12
N GLY A 364 17.71 -5.27 19.04
CA GLY A 364 18.71 -4.30 19.50
C GLY A 364 18.17 -2.90 19.89
N ASP A 365 18.86 -1.83 19.47
CA ASP A 365 18.56 -0.44 19.85
C ASP A 365 17.36 0.15 19.08
N ALA A 366 16.31 0.54 19.80
CA ALA A 366 15.11 1.15 19.24
C ALA A 366 15.38 2.51 18.57
N SER A 367 16.33 3.30 19.08
CA SER A 367 16.66 4.61 18.54
C SER A 367 17.41 4.56 17.20
N GLU A 368 17.96 3.39 16.87
CA GLU A 368 18.65 3.12 15.60
C GLU A 368 17.77 2.32 14.62
N PHE A 369 16.52 2.01 14.99
CA PHE A 369 15.61 1.17 14.21
C PHE A 369 16.27 -0.13 13.75
N GLU A 370 16.86 -0.87 14.70
CA GLU A 370 17.50 -2.16 14.40
C GLU A 370 16.46 -3.27 14.21
N TYR A 371 16.54 -3.98 13.08
CA TYR A 371 15.63 -5.08 12.72
C TYR A 371 16.38 -6.29 12.17
N THR A 372 15.85 -7.50 12.42
CA THR A 372 16.29 -8.74 11.77
C THR A 372 15.29 -9.17 10.70
N ASN A 373 15.74 -9.33 9.46
CA ASN A 373 14.90 -9.79 8.35
C ASN A 373 14.78 -11.32 8.33
N THR A 374 13.55 -11.84 8.33
CA THR A 374 13.24 -13.26 8.14
C THR A 374 12.25 -13.44 6.99
N ILE A 375 12.50 -14.41 6.10
CA ILE A 375 11.51 -14.84 5.11
C ILE A 375 10.57 -15.84 5.80
N PHE A 376 9.28 -15.50 5.87
CA PHE A 376 8.27 -16.41 6.43
C PHE A 376 7.50 -17.19 5.36
N ALA A 377 7.52 -16.73 4.10
CA ALA A 377 6.95 -17.49 2.98
C ALA A 377 7.75 -17.27 1.68
N ASP A 378 7.96 -18.34 0.92
CA ASP A 378 8.46 -18.31 -0.48
C ASP A 378 7.29 -18.66 -1.40
N ALA A 379 6.75 -17.65 -2.08
CA ALA A 379 5.56 -17.78 -2.93
C ALA A 379 5.90 -18.34 -4.33
N LYS A 380 7.19 -18.45 -4.69
CA LYS A 380 7.65 -18.90 -6.02
C LYS A 380 7.07 -18.09 -7.18
N GLY A 381 6.67 -16.86 -6.91
CA GLY A 381 6.11 -15.89 -7.83
C GLY A 381 5.93 -14.55 -7.12
N THR A 382 5.48 -13.54 -7.86
CA THR A 382 5.31 -12.18 -7.34
C THR A 382 4.44 -12.14 -6.09
N VAL A 383 4.95 -11.53 -5.01
CA VAL A 383 4.18 -11.21 -3.80
C VAL A 383 3.78 -9.74 -3.88
N GLY A 384 2.64 -9.46 -4.52
CA GLY A 384 2.22 -8.09 -4.84
C GLY A 384 1.68 -7.29 -3.65
N ALA A 385 1.02 -7.97 -2.71
CA ALA A 385 0.44 -7.37 -1.51
C ALA A 385 0.31 -8.41 -0.39
N LEU A 386 0.15 -7.92 0.84
CA LEU A 386 -0.20 -8.70 2.03
C LEU A 386 -1.45 -8.07 2.65
N ALA A 387 -2.29 -8.87 3.28
CA ALA A 387 -3.46 -8.43 4.03
C ALA A 387 -3.48 -9.15 5.39
N PHE A 388 -3.99 -8.46 6.41
CA PHE A 388 -3.96 -8.89 7.82
C PHE A 388 -5.31 -8.59 8.46
N SER A 389 -5.81 -9.49 9.31
CA SER A 389 -7.11 -9.33 9.98
C SER A 389 -7.30 -10.41 11.05
N ASP A 390 -7.84 -10.01 12.20
CA ASP A 390 -8.25 -10.94 13.27
C ASP A 390 -9.56 -11.64 12.88
N LEU A 391 -9.42 -12.73 12.13
CA LEU A 391 -10.55 -13.45 11.55
C LEU A 391 -11.23 -14.40 12.56
N ASP A 392 -10.50 -14.92 13.55
CA ASP A 392 -11.06 -15.84 14.56
C ASP A 392 -11.47 -15.13 15.87
N GLY A 393 -11.06 -13.87 16.06
CA GLY A 393 -11.41 -13.03 17.20
C GLY A 393 -10.59 -13.32 18.45
N ASP A 394 -9.38 -13.88 18.31
CA ASP A 394 -8.50 -14.19 19.44
C ASP A 394 -7.62 -13.01 19.89
N GLY A 395 -7.69 -11.89 19.15
CA GLY A 395 -6.92 -10.68 19.38
C GLY A 395 -5.70 -10.53 18.48
N TRP A 396 -5.38 -11.53 17.65
CA TRP A 396 -4.24 -11.53 16.73
C TRP A 396 -4.67 -11.33 15.27
N GLN A 397 -4.00 -10.42 14.56
CA GLN A 397 -4.25 -10.10 13.14
C GLN A 397 -3.45 -10.92 12.13
#